data_AF-A0A2M9Q477-F1
#
_entry.id   AF-A0A2M9Q477-F1
#
_cell.length_a   1.000
_cell.length_b   1.000
_cell.length_c   1.000
_cell.angle_alpha   90.00
_cell.angle_beta   90.00
_cell.angle_gamma   90.00
#
_symmetry.space_group_name_H-M   'P 1'
#
loop_
_entity.id
_entity.type
_entity.pdbx_description
1 polymer ?
#
loop_
_entity_poly.entity_id
_entity_poly.type
_entity_poly.pdbx_seq_one_letter_code
_entity_poly.pdbx_strand_id
1 'polypeptide(L)'
;MTLKWLWILVIAFSVLEWISIPFIGAFTGKLYQLVHGILIIAFIIYPLFFMTSLLLLQKGNKKIGAVILLIPLIVYAPLLIGLQPLLK
;
A
#
# COMPACT_ATOMS: atom_id res chain seq x y z
N MET A 1 -12.20 11.08 11.48
CA MET A 1 -11.49 9.84 11.86
C MET A 1 -10.53 10.10 13.02
N THR A 2 -10.54 9.24 14.04
CA THR A 2 -9.57 9.29 15.16
C THR A 2 -8.31 8.49 14.82
N LEU A 3 -7.24 8.68 15.60
CA LEU A 3 -5.97 7.97 15.37
C LEU A 3 -6.10 6.44 15.47
N LYS A 4 -6.96 5.94 16.37
CA LYS A 4 -7.20 4.50 16.55
C LYS A 4 -7.75 3.86 15.26
N TRP A 5 -8.72 4.52 14.63
CA TRP A 5 -9.29 4.06 13.36
C TRP A 5 -8.31 4.12 12.20
N LEU A 6 -7.44 5.14 12.18
CA LEU A 6 -6.36 5.23 11.18
C LEU A 6 -5.43 4.02 11.26
N TRP A 7 -5.02 3.64 12.47
CA TRP A 7 -4.17 2.46 12.67
C TRP A 7 -4.82 1.18 12.17
N ILE A 8 -6.11 0.99 12.44
CA ILE A 8 -6.86 -0.18 11.95
C ILE A 8 -6.87 -0.19 10.41
N LEU A 9 -7.14 0.94 9.77
CA LEU A 9 -7.13 1.05 8.30
C LEU A 9 -5.75 0.78 7.71
N VAL A 10 -4.70 1.32 8.31
CA VAL A 10 -3.32 1.11 7.84
C VAL A 10 -2.93 -0.35 7.97
N ILE A 11 -3.23 -1.00 9.09
CA ILE A 11 -2.97 -2.43 9.27
C ILE A 11 -3.76 -3.26 8.26
N ALA A 12 -5.06 -3.00 8.11
CA ALA A 12 -5.91 -3.72 7.16
C ALA A 12 -5.42 -3.56 5.72
N PHE A 13 -5.06 -2.34 5.33
CA PHE A 13 -4.53 -2.05 4.00
C PHE A 13 -3.20 -2.78 3.76
N SER A 14 -2.25 -2.70 4.69
CA SER A 14 -0.96 -3.41 4.58
C SER A 14 -1.14 -4.94 4.48
N VAL A 15 -2.09 -5.51 5.22
CA VAL A 15 -2.39 -6.95 5.14
C VAL A 15 -2.99 -7.31 3.78
N LEU A 16 -3.94 -6.51 3.27
CA LEU A 16 -4.54 -6.72 1.96
C LEU A 16 -3.52 -6.58 0.83
N GLU A 17 -2.60 -5.62 0.94
CA GLU A 17 -1.47 -5.47 0.01
C GLU A 17 -0.64 -6.76 -0.04
N TRP A 18 -0.29 -7.33 1.11
CA TRP A 18 0.47 -8.58 1.15
C TRP A 18 -0.29 -9.77 0.58
N ILE A 19 -1.60 -9.88 0.85
CA ILE A 19 -2.44 -10.96 0.32
C ILE A 19 -2.64 -10.83 -1.19
N SER A 20 -2.65 -9.61 -1.72
CA SER A 20 -2.86 -9.39 -3.15
C SER A 20 -1.74 -9.98 -4.02
N ILE A 21 -0.51 -10.09 -3.50
CA ILE A 21 0.66 -10.61 -4.22
C ILE A 21 0.51 -12.10 -4.58
N PRO A 22 0.33 -13.03 -3.62
CA PRO A 22 0.12 -14.44 -3.96
C PRO A 22 -1.17 -14.64 -4.75
N PHE A 23 -2.18 -13.78 -4.55
CA PHE A 23 -3.41 -13.83 -5.34
C PHE A 23 -3.13 -13.52 -6.82
N ILE A 24 -2.51 -12.37 -7.12
CA ILE A 24 -2.13 -12.01 -8.49
C ILE A 24 -1.21 -13.09 -9.09
N GLY A 25 -0.24 -13.59 -8.32
CA GLY A 25 0.68 -14.65 -8.76
C GLY A 25 -0.03 -15.95 -9.16
N ALA A 26 -1.00 -16.39 -8.36
CA ALA A 26 -1.77 -17.61 -8.61
C ALA A 26 -2.67 -17.52 -9.86
N PHE A 27 -3.23 -16.33 -10.16
CA PHE A 27 -4.14 -16.13 -11.30
C PHE A 27 -3.41 -15.86 -12.63
N THR A 28 -2.25 -15.23 -12.58
CA THR A 28 -1.55 -14.77 -13.79
C THR A 28 -0.54 -15.78 -14.33
N GLY A 29 0.09 -16.55 -13.44
CA GLY A 29 1.15 -17.51 -13.79
C GLY A 29 2.40 -16.88 -14.44
N LYS A 30 2.44 -15.56 -14.59
CA LYS A 30 3.43 -14.81 -15.37
C LYS A 30 3.98 -13.66 -14.53
N LEU A 31 5.30 -13.67 -14.31
CA LEU A 31 6.03 -12.70 -13.51
C LEU A 31 5.77 -11.23 -13.90
N TYR A 32 5.66 -10.93 -15.20
CA TYR A 32 5.41 -9.55 -15.64
C TYR A 32 4.03 -9.04 -15.20
N GLN A 33 3.00 -9.88 -15.16
CA GLN A 33 1.66 -9.46 -14.74
C GLN A 33 1.62 -9.20 -13.23
N LEU A 34 2.41 -9.96 -12.45
CA LEU A 34 2.63 -9.69 -11.03
C LEU A 34 3.28 -8.32 -10.81
N VAL A 35 4.34 -8.00 -11.56
CA VAL A 35 5.00 -6.68 -11.51
C VAL A 35 4.01 -5.56 -11.84
N HIS A 36 3.21 -5.70 -12.90
CA HIS A 36 2.20 -4.70 -13.25
C HIS A 36 1.13 -4.52 -12.17
N GLY A 37 0.64 -5.61 -11.58
CA GLY A 37 -0.33 -5.54 -10.49
C GLY A 37 0.23 -4.80 -9.26
N ILE A 38 1.48 -5.07 -8.93
CA ILE A 38 2.20 -4.40 -7.84
C ILE A 38 2.38 -2.90 -8.13
N LEU A 39 2.75 -2.53 -9.36
CA LEU A 39 2.86 -1.13 -9.77
C LEU A 39 1.51 -0.40 -9.68
N ILE A 40 0.41 -1.06 -10.07
CA ILE A 40 -0.94 -0.49 -9.93
C ILE A 40 -1.26 -0.22 -8.45
N ILE A 41 -0.94 -1.16 -7.55
CA ILE A 41 -1.19 -0.97 -6.11
C ILE A 41 -0.38 0.22 -5.59
N ALA A 42 0.92 0.27 -5.88
CA ALA A 42 1.83 1.29 -5.37
C ALA A 42 1.54 2.70 -5.94
N PHE A 43 1.21 2.83 -7.22
CA PHE A 43 1.09 4.12 -7.91
C PHE A 43 -0.36 4.61 -8.09
N ILE A 44 -1.36 3.75 -7.91
CA ILE A 44 -2.78 4.14 -8.07
C ILE A 44 -3.54 3.94 -6.77
N ILE A 45 -3.53 2.72 -6.22
CA ILE A 45 -4.37 2.39 -5.05
C ILE A 45 -3.85 3.06 -3.78
N TYR A 46 -2.54 3.00 -3.52
CA TYR A 46 -1.93 3.61 -2.35
C TYR A 46 -2.11 5.15 -2.29
N PRO A 47 -1.85 5.93 -3.37
CA PRO A 47 -2.08 7.37 -3.34
C PRO A 47 -3.54 7.75 -3.07
N LEU A 48 -4.49 6.98 -3.61
CA LEU A 48 -5.92 7.17 -3.32
C LEU A 48 -6.23 6.89 -1.84
N PHE A 49 -5.72 5.80 -1.29
CA PHE A 49 -5.85 5.47 0.13
C PHE A 49 -5.23 6.55 1.03
N PHE A 50 -4.06 7.07 0.66
CA PHE A 50 -3.37 8.15 1.37
C PHE A 50 -4.22 9.42 1.38
N MET A 51 -4.66 9.91 0.21
CA MET A 51 -5.46 11.13 0.12
C MET A 51 -6.77 11.03 0.88
N THR A 52 -7.51 9.94 0.68
CA THR A 52 -8.82 9.75 1.32
C THR A 52 -8.68 9.68 2.84
N SER A 53 -7.72 8.91 3.34
CA SER A 53 -7.46 8.80 4.78
C SER A 53 -7.02 10.13 5.41
N LEU A 54 -6.18 10.90 4.71
CA LEU A 54 -5.71 12.21 5.16
C LEU A 54 -6.85 13.25 5.21
N LEU A 55 -7.79 13.20 4.26
CA LEU A 55 -8.98 14.05 4.25
C LEU A 55 -9.93 13.71 5.41
N LEU A 56 -10.07 12.43 5.75
CA LEU A 56 -10.93 11.94 6.83
C LEU A 56 -10.35 12.19 8.24
N LEU A 57 -9.06 12.48 8.36
CA LEU A 57 -8.40 12.82 9.62
C LEU A 57 -8.84 14.19 10.16
N GLN A 58 -9.11 14.24 11.47
CA GLN A 58 -9.37 15.50 12.17
C GLN A 58 -8.18 16.46 12.04
N LYS A 59 -8.43 17.76 11.89
CA LYS A 59 -7.39 18.78 11.61
C LYS A 59 -6.18 18.72 12.55
N GLY A 60 -6.38 18.46 13.85
CA GLY A 60 -5.30 18.35 14.84
C GLY A 60 -4.39 17.13 14.67
N ASN A 61 -4.84 16.09 13.99
CA ASN A 61 -4.12 14.82 13.84
C ASN A 61 -3.51 14.62 12.45
N LYS A 62 -3.67 15.58 11.51
CA LYS A 62 -3.25 15.39 10.11
C LYS A 62 -1.75 15.16 9.94
N LYS A 63 -0.91 15.86 10.72
CA LYS A 63 0.56 15.69 10.66
C LYS A 63 0.99 14.28 11.08
N ILE A 64 0.51 13.84 12.24
CA ILE A 64 0.80 12.50 12.78
C ILE A 64 0.20 11.43 11.87
N GLY A 65 -1.03 11.65 11.41
CA GLY A 65 -1.71 10.72 10.51
C GLY A 65 -1.03 10.58 9.15
N ALA A 66 -0.49 11.66 8.59
CA ALA A 66 0.29 11.61 7.36
C ALA A 66 1.53 10.71 7.52
N VAL A 67 2.22 10.79 8.67
CA VAL A 67 3.37 9.92 8.97
C VAL A 67 2.94 8.45 9.08
N ILE A 68 1.84 8.17 9.78
CA ILE A 68 1.31 6.80 9.91
C ILE A 68 0.90 6.23 8.54
N LEU A 69 0.36 7.05 7.65
CA LEU A 69 -0.03 6.65 6.30
C LEU A 69 1.16 6.33 5.38
N LEU A 70 2.40 6.64 5.76
CA LEU A 70 3.59 6.21 5.04
C LEU A 70 3.96 4.74 5.31
N ILE A 71 3.42 4.14 6.37
CA ILE A 71 3.76 2.76 6.76
C ILE A 71 3.48 1.75 5.64
N PRO A 72 2.30 1.73 4.98
CA PRO A 72 2.06 0.78 3.88
C PRO A 72 3.07 0.90 2.74
N LEU A 73 3.46 2.12 2.38
CA LEU A 73 4.48 2.36 1.36
C LEU A 73 5.84 1.77 1.73
N ILE A 74 6.25 1.92 3.00
CA ILE A 74 7.51 1.36 3.51
C ILE A 74 7.44 -0.17 3.55
N VAL A 75 6.28 -0.73 3.94
CA VAL A 75 6.03 -2.17 3.95
C VAL A 75 6.14 -2.77 2.55
N TYR A 76 5.88 -1.98 1.51
CA TYR A 76 6.05 -2.37 0.11
C TYR A 76 7.50 -2.28 -0.41
N ALA A 77 8.40 -1.59 0.29
CA ALA A 77 9.77 -1.37 -0.17
C ALA A 77 10.59 -2.66 -0.41
N PRO A 78 10.55 -3.69 0.47
CA PRO A 78 11.25 -4.95 0.23
C PRO A 78 10.79 -5.64 -1.07
N LEU A 79 9.51 -5.51 -1.40
CA LEU A 79 8.94 -6.04 -2.65
C LEU A 79 9.46 -5.28 -3.86
N LEU A 80 9.45 -3.94 -3.83
CA LEU A 80 9.98 -3.14 -4.93
C LEU A 80 11.47 -3.42 -5.18
N ILE A 81 12.25 -3.60 -4.11
CA ILE A 81 13.68 -3.99 -4.18
C ILE A 81 13.82 -5.40 -4.78
N GLY A 82 12.97 -6.35 -4.37
CA GLY A 82 12.97 -7.71 -4.90
C GLY A 82 12.56 -7.81 -6.37
N LEU A 83 11.74 -6.87 -6.87
CA LEU A 83 11.32 -6.79 -8.28
C LEU A 83 12.29 -6.01 -9.16
N GLN A 84 13.16 -5.19 -8.57
CA GLN A 84 14.16 -4.40 -9.28
C GLN A 84 15.06 -5.21 -10.25
N PRO A 85 15.48 -6.46 -9.96
CA PRO A 85 16.27 -7.27 -10.89
C PRO A 85 15.48 -7.76 -12.10
N LEU A 86 14.14 -7.83 -12.01
CA LEU A 86 13.25 -8.35 -13.06
C LEU A 86 12.82 -7.29 -14.08
N LEU A 87 13.14 -6.02 -13.81
CA LEU A 87 12.88 -4.87 -14.69
C LEU A 87 14.10 -4.52 -15.57
N LYS A 88 15.23 -5.22 -15.39
CA LYS A 88 16.40 -5.16 -16.28
C LYS A 88 16.33 -6.24 -17.34
#